data_AF-A0A183AL69-F1
#
_entry.id   AF-A0A183AL69-F1
#
_cell.length_a   1.000
_cell.length_b   1.000
_cell.length_c   1.000
_cell.angle_alpha   90.00
_cell.angle_beta   90.00
_cell.angle_gamma   90.00
#
_symmetry.space_group_name_H-M   'P 1'
#
loop_
_entity.id
_entity.type
_entity.pdbx_description
1 polymer ?
#
loop_
_entity_poly.entity_id
_entity_poly.type
_entity_poly.pdbx_seq_one_letter_code
_entity_poly.pdbx_strand_id
1 'polypeptide(L)'
;MECPNCEDRDSQLSSFNSKTDTADHRRQTYQTNSKEPVSPSKDSDNPALPVSFRFACFRPSIDEVLLGTVKSCTKSGIRVSINFFDDIYIPADKLRHPSRFDFEQGAWIWEYAYEGETAELRIDKNDTIRFRVVEELWRDPNPDGPKSLTNTNAEAAAEAEALAEDQPIYNAPYTLIGSIVADGLGVTCWWVN
;
A
#
# COMPACT_ATOMS: atom_id res chain seq x y z
N MET A 1 51.64 19.92 -17.92
CA MET A 1 51.29 18.49 -18.07
C MET A 1 50.29 18.42 -19.20
N GLU A 2 50.78 18.10 -20.39
CA GLU A 2 49.95 17.79 -21.56
C GLU A 2 49.54 16.31 -21.49
N CYS A 3 48.29 16.03 -21.83
CA CYS A 3 47.83 14.72 -22.27
C CYS A 3 47.16 14.88 -23.64
N PRO A 4 47.66 14.22 -24.70
CA PRO A 4 47.05 14.16 -26.03
C PRO A 4 46.18 12.89 -26.17
N ASN A 5 45.01 13.01 -26.79
CA ASN A 5 44.64 12.38 -28.08
C ASN A 5 43.12 12.50 -28.30
N CYS A 6 42.74 13.29 -29.31
CA CYS A 6 41.43 13.27 -29.96
C CYS A 6 41.50 12.33 -31.19
N GLU A 7 40.35 12.15 -31.84
CA GLU A 7 40.05 11.37 -33.07
C GLU A 7 39.44 9.98 -32.80
N ASP A 8 38.32 9.58 -33.38
CA ASP A 8 37.29 10.22 -34.20
C ASP A 8 36.25 9.14 -34.49
N ARG A 9 34.95 9.48 -34.40
CA ARG A 9 33.91 9.01 -35.35
C ARG A 9 32.53 9.52 -34.95
N ASP A 10 32.24 10.74 -35.40
CA ASP A 10 30.89 11.16 -35.74
C ASP A 10 30.49 10.68 -37.14
N SER A 11 29.18 10.59 -37.35
CA SER A 11 28.44 10.49 -38.62
C SER A 11 28.00 9.11 -39.11
N GLN A 12 26.85 8.64 -38.60
CA GLN A 12 25.72 8.25 -39.46
C GLN A 12 24.40 8.50 -38.69
N LEU A 13 23.74 9.61 -39.02
CA LEU A 13 22.33 9.86 -38.75
C LEU A 13 21.48 9.10 -39.77
N SER A 14 20.50 8.35 -39.30
CA SER A 14 19.06 8.57 -39.57
C SER A 14 18.26 7.28 -39.70
N SER A 15 17.06 7.35 -39.10
CA SER A 15 15.86 6.56 -39.38
C SER A 15 15.80 5.17 -38.74
N PHE A 16 14.99 5.03 -37.69
CA PHE A 16 13.77 4.22 -37.76
C PHE A 16 12.91 4.35 -36.47
N ASN A 17 11.71 4.91 -36.69
CA ASN A 17 10.42 4.69 -36.03
C ASN A 17 10.23 4.86 -34.51
N SER A 18 9.39 5.86 -34.23
CA SER A 18 8.49 5.97 -33.11
C SER A 18 7.67 4.69 -32.86
N LYS A 19 7.48 4.38 -31.56
CA LYS A 19 6.34 3.68 -30.94
C LYS A 19 6.58 3.82 -29.42
N THR A 20 6.11 4.88 -28.78
CA THR A 20 4.86 4.90 -27.99
C THR A 20 4.50 3.58 -27.33
N ASP A 21 4.49 3.65 -26.00
CA ASP A 21 3.50 3.02 -25.12
C ASP A 21 3.46 1.50 -25.07
N THR A 22 3.92 0.95 -23.94
CA THR A 22 3.27 -0.23 -23.38
C THR A 22 3.36 -0.14 -21.86
N ALA A 23 2.40 0.55 -21.27
CA ALA A 23 1.98 0.30 -19.89
C ALA A 23 1.74 -1.21 -19.72
N ASP A 24 2.65 -1.86 -19.01
CA ASP A 24 2.60 -3.28 -18.70
C ASP A 24 1.40 -3.57 -17.78
N HIS A 25 0.24 -3.76 -18.41
CA HIS A 25 -0.97 -4.21 -17.77
C HIS A 25 -0.76 -5.67 -17.34
N ARG A 26 -0.21 -5.84 -16.15
CA ARG A 26 -0.14 -7.12 -15.45
C ARG A 26 -1.57 -7.67 -15.28
N ARG A 27 -2.02 -8.49 -16.23
CA ARG A 27 -3.22 -9.30 -16.10
C ARG A 27 -2.97 -10.33 -15.00
N GLN A 28 -3.31 -10.02 -13.76
CA GLN A 28 -3.54 -11.04 -12.75
C GLN A 28 -4.92 -11.64 -12.99
N THR A 29 -4.93 -12.82 -13.61
CA THR A 29 -6.10 -13.69 -13.64
C THR A 29 -6.34 -14.19 -12.22
N TYR A 30 -7.36 -13.65 -11.56
CA TYR A 30 -7.94 -14.27 -10.39
C TYR A 30 -8.54 -15.61 -10.83
N GLN A 31 -7.87 -16.71 -10.51
CA GLN A 31 -8.47 -18.03 -10.61
C GLN A 31 -9.49 -18.13 -9.49
N THR A 32 -10.76 -17.87 -9.81
CA THR A 32 -11.83 -18.35 -8.96
C THR A 32 -11.72 -19.87 -8.98
N ASN A 33 -11.55 -20.49 -7.81
CA ASN A 33 -11.65 -21.94 -7.69
C ASN A 33 -13.00 -22.33 -8.28
N SER A 34 -12.98 -22.85 -9.51
CA SER A 34 -14.15 -23.35 -10.19
C SER A 34 -14.62 -24.56 -9.43
N LYS A 35 -15.50 -24.36 -8.44
CA LYS A 35 -16.41 -25.41 -8.02
C LYS A 35 -17.13 -25.85 -9.29
N GLU A 36 -17.00 -27.13 -9.62
CA GLU A 36 -17.78 -27.75 -10.70
C GLU A 36 -19.23 -27.29 -10.60
N PRO A 37 -19.89 -27.01 -11.74
CA PRO A 37 -21.28 -26.56 -11.72
C PRO A 37 -22.12 -27.62 -11.01
N VAL A 38 -22.65 -27.27 -9.84
CA VAL A 38 -23.68 -28.08 -9.17
C VAL A 38 -24.83 -28.21 -10.16
N SER A 39 -25.09 -29.45 -10.58
CA SER A 39 -26.20 -29.80 -11.44
C SER A 39 -27.49 -29.18 -10.87
N PRO A 40 -28.25 -28.40 -11.65
CA PRO A 40 -29.45 -27.75 -11.13
C PRO A 40 -30.43 -28.81 -10.63
N SER A 41 -30.77 -28.75 -9.34
CA SER A 41 -31.99 -29.37 -8.82
C SER A 41 -33.17 -28.78 -9.58
N LYS A 42 -33.90 -29.65 -10.28
CA LYS A 42 -34.84 -29.35 -11.37
C LYS A 42 -36.15 -28.62 -11.00
N ASP A 43 -36.21 -27.86 -9.91
CA ASP A 43 -37.49 -27.27 -9.42
C ASP A 43 -37.49 -25.74 -9.25
N SER A 44 -36.45 -25.02 -9.68
CA SER A 44 -36.45 -23.54 -9.65
C SER A 44 -36.62 -22.97 -11.04
N ASP A 45 -37.75 -22.30 -11.28
CA ASP A 45 -38.15 -21.64 -12.54
C ASP A 45 -37.32 -20.37 -12.88
N ASN A 46 -36.04 -20.36 -12.50
CA ASN A 46 -35.11 -19.27 -12.75
C ASN A 46 -33.91 -19.77 -13.58
N PRO A 47 -33.77 -19.36 -14.85
CA PRO A 47 -32.65 -19.79 -15.67
C PRO A 47 -31.33 -19.14 -15.20
N ALA A 48 -30.41 -19.95 -14.69
CA ALA A 48 -29.05 -19.53 -14.38
C ALA A 48 -28.21 -19.46 -15.66
N LEU A 49 -27.79 -18.26 -16.07
CA LEU A 49 -26.92 -18.05 -17.23
C LEU A 49 -25.48 -17.70 -16.77
N PRO A 50 -24.46 -18.48 -17.16
CA PRO A 50 -23.07 -18.13 -16.86
C PRO A 50 -22.66 -16.88 -17.65
N VAL A 51 -22.08 -15.90 -16.97
CA VAL A 51 -21.61 -14.64 -17.57
C VAL A 51 -20.11 -14.50 -17.40
N SER A 52 -19.44 -13.98 -18.43
CA SER A 52 -18.03 -13.58 -18.39
C SER A 52 -17.95 -12.08 -18.60
N PHE A 53 -17.34 -11.37 -17.65
CA PHE A 53 -17.21 -9.92 -17.69
C PHE A 53 -15.84 -9.48 -17.17
N ARG A 54 -15.50 -8.22 -17.41
CA ARG A 54 -14.34 -7.55 -16.83
C ARG A 54 -14.83 -6.43 -15.93
N PHE A 55 -14.13 -6.21 -14.83
CA PHE A 55 -14.40 -5.11 -13.91
C PHE A 55 -13.09 -4.45 -13.49
N ALA A 56 -13.16 -3.19 -13.08
CA ALA A 56 -12.02 -2.48 -12.51
C ALA A 56 -11.92 -2.80 -11.02
N CYS A 57 -10.72 -3.12 -10.55
CA CYS A 57 -10.43 -3.43 -9.15
C CYS A 57 -9.32 -2.49 -8.68
N PHE A 58 -9.52 -1.84 -7.54
CA PHE A 58 -8.45 -1.12 -6.87
C PHE A 58 -7.57 -2.12 -6.13
N ARG A 59 -6.37 -2.35 -6.67
CA ARG A 59 -5.34 -3.17 -6.05
C ARG A 59 -3.97 -2.58 -6.41
N PRO A 60 -3.48 -1.62 -5.61
CA PRO A 60 -2.17 -1.04 -5.86
C PRO A 60 -1.09 -2.10 -5.73
N SER A 61 -0.02 -1.94 -6.52
CA SER A 61 1.11 -2.86 -6.49
C SER A 61 2.04 -2.57 -5.31
N ILE A 62 2.76 -3.58 -4.85
CA ILE A 62 3.89 -3.36 -3.93
C ILE A 62 4.89 -2.42 -4.60
N ASP A 63 5.45 -1.52 -3.80
CA ASP A 63 6.30 -0.40 -4.20
C ASP A 63 5.62 0.73 -5.00
N GLU A 64 4.30 0.64 -5.25
CA GLU A 64 3.56 1.76 -5.83
C GLU A 64 3.51 2.94 -4.85
N VAL A 65 3.72 4.15 -5.37
CA VAL A 65 3.68 5.38 -4.58
C VAL A 65 2.33 6.05 -4.75
N LEU A 66 1.62 6.21 -3.64
CA LEU A 66 0.29 6.81 -3.61
C LEU A 66 0.30 8.11 -2.80
N LEU A 67 -0.70 8.95 -3.08
CA LEU A 67 -0.95 10.18 -2.36
C LEU A 67 -2.25 10.03 -1.58
N GLY A 68 -2.21 10.33 -0.28
CA GLY A 68 -3.38 10.28 0.58
C GLY A 68 -3.38 11.40 1.61
N THR A 69 -4.43 11.39 2.42
CA THR A 69 -4.66 12.35 3.49
C THR A 69 -4.58 11.63 4.84
N VAL A 70 -3.86 12.21 5.78
CA VAL A 70 -3.73 11.67 7.14
C VAL A 70 -5.07 11.81 7.88
N LYS A 71 -5.68 10.68 8.28
CA LYS A 71 -6.93 10.66 9.05
C LYS A 71 -6.69 10.78 10.54
N SER A 72 -5.66 10.11 11.05
CA SER A 72 -5.29 10.12 12.46
C SER A 72 -3.86 9.64 12.66
N CYS A 73 -3.19 10.22 13.65
CA CYS A 73 -1.88 9.78 14.12
C CYS A 73 -2.03 9.18 15.52
N THR A 74 -1.43 8.02 15.73
CA THR A 74 -1.34 7.33 17.03
C THR A 74 0.13 7.00 17.31
N LYS A 75 0.45 6.65 18.56
CA LYS A 75 1.79 6.18 18.93
C LYS A 75 2.24 4.94 18.12
N SER A 76 1.29 4.13 17.67
CA SER A 76 1.58 2.95 16.88
C SER A 76 1.87 3.25 15.41
N GLY A 77 1.33 4.35 14.86
CA GLY A 77 1.50 4.71 13.46
C GLY A 77 0.50 5.74 12.98
N ILE A 78 0.28 5.77 11.66
CA ILE A 78 -0.51 6.79 10.98
C ILE A 78 -1.56 6.11 10.12
N ARG A 79 -2.83 6.47 10.28
CA ARG A 79 -3.91 6.07 9.38
C ARG A 79 -4.02 7.08 8.25
N VAL A 80 -4.01 6.57 7.03
CA VAL A 80 -4.12 7.36 5.80
C VAL A 80 -5.39 6.95 5.07
N SER A 81 -5.98 7.90 4.38
CA SER A 81 -7.12 7.67 3.50
C SER A 81 -6.83 8.27 2.15
N ILE A 82 -7.31 7.59 1.12
CA ILE A 82 -7.46 8.14 -0.20
C ILE A 82 -8.95 8.22 -0.48
N ASN A 83 -9.38 9.16 -1.33
CA ASN A 83 -10.77 9.47 -1.68
C ASN A 83 -11.84 8.38 -1.38
N PHE A 84 -11.67 7.14 -1.84
CA PHE A 84 -12.63 6.04 -1.69
C PHE A 84 -12.15 4.87 -0.80
N PHE A 85 -10.93 4.91 -0.24
CA PHE A 85 -10.34 3.82 0.53
C PHE A 85 -9.62 4.34 1.78
N ASP A 86 -10.07 3.89 2.96
CA ASP A 86 -9.64 4.40 4.26
C ASP A 86 -8.75 3.42 5.05
N ASP A 87 -8.64 2.17 4.61
CA ASP A 87 -7.92 1.09 5.31
C ASP A 87 -6.43 1.06 4.94
N ILE A 88 -5.76 2.21 5.04
CA ILE A 88 -4.30 2.36 4.81
C ILE A 88 -3.62 2.71 6.12
N TYR A 89 -2.54 1.99 6.43
CA TYR A 89 -1.80 2.18 7.67
C TYR A 89 -0.29 2.23 7.46
N ILE A 90 0.35 3.18 8.13
CA ILE A 90 1.80 3.34 8.14
C ILE A 90 2.26 3.11 9.58
N PRO A 91 2.85 1.96 9.91
CA PRO A 91 3.32 1.68 11.25
C PRO A 91 4.52 2.57 11.61
N ALA A 92 4.73 2.82 12.90
CA ALA A 92 5.81 3.64 13.42
C ALA A 92 7.20 3.19 12.92
N ASP A 93 7.42 1.88 12.80
CA ASP A 93 8.68 1.28 12.30
C ASP A 93 8.96 1.59 10.82
N LYS A 94 7.96 2.09 10.10
CA LYS A 94 8.03 2.46 8.67
C LYS A 94 7.95 3.97 8.47
N LEU A 95 8.05 4.73 9.56
CA LEU A 95 8.28 6.18 9.53
C LEU A 95 9.77 6.47 9.41
N ARG A 96 10.08 7.72 9.06
CA ARG A 96 11.46 8.17 8.93
C ARG A 96 12.11 8.32 10.31
N HIS A 97 13.40 8.02 10.42
CA HIS A 97 14.14 8.14 11.67
C HIS A 97 15.20 9.24 11.57
N PRO A 98 15.50 9.97 12.67
CA PRO A 98 14.87 9.88 14.01
C PRO A 98 13.49 10.56 14.05
N SER A 99 12.46 9.88 14.57
CA SER A 99 11.12 10.44 14.75
C SER A 99 10.55 10.14 16.13
N ARG A 100 9.67 11.03 16.60
CA ARG A 100 8.98 10.93 17.89
C ARG A 100 7.50 11.26 17.75
N PHE A 101 6.69 10.63 18.59
CA PHE A 101 5.26 10.93 18.70
C PHE A 101 5.02 11.98 19.78
N ASP A 102 4.28 13.02 19.43
CA ASP A 102 3.84 14.08 20.34
C ASP A 102 2.41 13.78 20.82
N PHE A 103 2.27 13.41 22.10
CA PHE A 103 0.98 13.05 22.70
C PHE A 103 0.05 14.24 22.92
N GLU A 104 0.60 15.44 23.09
CA GLU A 104 -0.20 16.64 23.34
C GLU A 104 -0.90 17.10 22.06
N GLN A 105 -0.19 17.04 20.94
CA GLN A 105 -0.70 17.47 19.64
C GLN A 105 -1.27 16.32 18.81
N GLY A 106 -0.98 15.07 19.17
CA GLY A 106 -1.38 13.90 18.40
C GLY A 106 -0.73 13.89 17.02
N ALA A 107 0.57 14.19 16.96
CA ALA A 107 1.32 14.38 15.72
C ALA A 107 2.63 13.59 15.75
N TRP A 108 3.12 13.21 14.57
CA TRP A 108 4.46 12.64 14.43
C TRP A 108 5.45 13.72 14.02
N ILE A 109 6.63 13.73 14.62
CA ILE A 109 7.68 14.70 14.34
C ILE A 109 8.90 13.93 13.87
N TRP A 110 9.37 14.26 12.68
CA TRP A 110 10.63 13.79 12.13
C TRP A 110 11.70 14.86 12.35
N GLU A 111 12.77 14.50 13.05
CA GLU A 111 13.91 15.37 13.33
C GLU A 111 14.92 15.23 12.18
N TYR A 112 14.92 16.20 11.29
CA TYR A 112 15.84 16.24 10.15
C TYR A 112 17.06 17.08 10.52
N ALA A 113 18.27 16.49 10.42
CA ALA A 113 19.52 17.20 10.66
C ALA A 113 20.32 17.31 9.35
N TYR A 114 20.67 18.53 8.97
CA TYR A 114 21.47 18.81 7.78
C TYR A 114 22.50 19.90 8.06
N GLU A 115 23.78 19.65 7.77
CA GLU A 115 24.88 20.61 7.92
C GLU A 115 24.97 21.34 9.28
N GLY A 116 24.50 20.69 10.36
CA GLY A 116 24.52 21.25 11.72
C GLY A 116 23.26 22.01 12.12
N GLU A 117 22.29 22.17 11.21
CA GLU A 117 20.96 22.69 11.50
C GLU A 117 19.96 21.53 11.68
N THR A 118 19.11 21.65 12.69
CA THR A 118 18.03 20.68 12.96
C THR A 118 16.69 21.31 12.63
N ALA A 119 15.91 20.65 11.79
CA ALA A 119 14.54 21.00 11.44
C ALA A 119 13.58 19.95 11.98
N GLU A 120 12.48 20.41 12.61
CA GLU A 120 11.39 19.53 13.04
C GLU A 120 10.29 19.53 11.99
N LEU A 121 10.11 18.40 11.31
CA LEU A 121 9.10 18.20 10.28
C LEU A 121 7.92 17.44 10.86
N ARG A 122 6.76 18.09 10.95
CA ARG A 122 5.55 17.52 11.56
C ARG A 122 4.69 16.79 10.53
N ILE A 123 3.97 15.78 10.99
CA ILE A 123 2.89 15.09 10.29
C ILE A 123 1.63 15.24 11.15
N ASP A 124 0.73 16.09 10.68
CA ASP A 124 -0.51 16.42 11.36
C ASP A 124 -1.72 15.76 10.70
N LYS A 125 -2.84 15.79 11.41
CA LYS A 125 -4.11 15.34 10.84
C LYS A 125 -4.52 16.24 9.67
N ASN A 126 -5.04 15.61 8.62
CA ASN A 126 -5.41 16.21 7.34
C ASN A 126 -4.24 16.62 6.42
N ASP A 127 -3.00 16.32 6.81
CA ASP A 127 -1.87 16.54 5.91
C ASP A 127 -1.93 15.60 4.70
N THR A 128 -1.47 16.13 3.57
CA THR A 128 -1.31 15.32 2.36
C THR A 128 0.04 14.61 2.41
N ILE A 129 0.00 13.29 2.45
CA ILE A 129 1.17 12.43 2.61
C ILE A 129 1.36 11.54 1.38
N ARG A 130 2.61 11.50 0.88
CA ARG A 130 3.05 10.57 -0.16
C ARG A 130 3.66 9.35 0.51
N PHE A 131 3.14 8.17 0.23
CA PHE A 131 3.63 6.93 0.85
C PHE A 131 3.79 5.85 -0.21
N ARG A 132 4.68 4.91 0.06
CA ARG A 132 4.91 3.74 -0.78
C ARG A 132 4.20 2.54 -0.16
N VAL A 133 3.46 1.78 -0.96
CA VAL A 133 2.86 0.51 -0.53
C VAL A 133 3.96 -0.52 -0.32
N VAL A 134 4.02 -1.10 0.87
CA VAL A 134 5.02 -2.13 1.23
C VAL A 134 4.39 -3.51 1.29
N GLU A 135 3.16 -3.60 1.78
CA GLU A 135 2.47 -4.87 1.98
C GLU A 135 0.96 -4.69 1.79
N GLU A 136 0.31 -5.71 1.24
CA GLU A 136 -1.14 -5.83 1.16
C GLU A 136 -1.59 -6.99 2.05
N LEU A 137 -2.60 -6.76 2.87
CA LEU A 137 -3.17 -7.76 3.77
C LEU A 137 -4.62 -8.03 3.35
N TRP A 138 -4.92 -9.30 3.08
CA TRP A 138 -6.27 -9.75 2.81
C TRP A 138 -6.74 -10.68 3.92
N ARG A 139 -7.97 -10.45 4.38
CA ARG A 139 -8.67 -11.33 5.31
C ARG A 139 -10.03 -11.69 4.78
N ASP A 140 -10.39 -12.94 5.02
CA ASP A 140 -11.73 -13.42 4.77
C ASP A 140 -12.68 -12.82 5.82
N PRO A 141 -13.66 -11.98 5.43
CA PRO A 141 -14.64 -11.44 6.36
C PRO A 141 -15.73 -12.46 6.73
N ASN A 142 -15.71 -13.66 6.14
CA ASN A 142 -16.68 -14.68 6.48
C ASN A 142 -16.44 -15.12 7.94
N PRO A 143 -17.43 -14.95 8.85
CA PRO A 143 -17.30 -15.48 10.20
C PRO A 143 -17.05 -16.96 10.03
N ASP A 144 -15.97 -17.48 10.62
CA ASP A 144 -15.63 -18.90 10.51
C ASP A 144 -16.88 -19.72 10.83
N GLY A 145 -17.54 -20.23 9.79
CA GLY A 145 -18.63 -21.18 9.94
C GLY A 145 -18.07 -22.41 10.65
N PRO A 146 -18.87 -23.18 11.39
CA PRO A 146 -18.38 -24.17 12.35
C PRO A 146 -17.55 -25.25 11.64
N LYS A 147 -16.25 -25.01 11.50
CA LYS A 147 -15.26 -25.94 10.97
C LYS A 147 -14.01 -25.83 11.81
N SER A 148 -14.00 -26.71 12.79
CA SER A 148 -12.84 -27.51 13.17
C SER A 148 -11.76 -26.78 13.97
N LEU A 149 -11.97 -26.80 15.29
CA LEU A 149 -10.91 -27.04 16.27
C LEU A 149 -10.13 -28.31 15.91
N THR A 150 -9.23 -28.25 14.93
CA THR A 150 -8.15 -29.23 14.79
C THR A 150 -6.98 -28.57 14.07
N ASN A 151 -6.04 -28.12 14.89
CA ASN A 151 -4.61 -27.95 14.58
C ASN A 151 -4.21 -26.84 13.61
N THR A 152 -4.27 -25.60 14.11
CA THR A 152 -3.10 -24.70 14.11
C THR A 152 -3.25 -23.72 15.27
N ASN A 153 -2.44 -23.96 16.31
CA ASN A 153 -2.08 -23.12 17.46
C ASN A 153 -3.09 -22.06 17.91
N ALA A 154 -3.85 -22.39 18.95
CA ALA A 154 -4.68 -21.49 19.75
C ALA A 154 -3.90 -20.31 20.39
N GLU A 155 -2.58 -20.31 20.31
CA GLU A 155 -1.71 -19.20 20.71
C GLU A 155 -1.73 -18.06 19.66
N ALA A 156 -1.95 -18.35 18.37
CA ALA A 156 -1.97 -17.31 17.33
C ALA A 156 -3.30 -16.52 17.28
N ALA A 157 -4.42 -17.15 17.67
CA ALA A 157 -5.72 -16.48 17.77
C ALA A 157 -5.81 -15.59 19.02
N ALA A 158 -5.23 -16.03 20.15
CA ALA A 158 -5.15 -15.23 21.37
C ALA A 158 -4.16 -14.04 21.23
N GLU A 159 -3.05 -14.22 20.51
CA GLU A 159 -2.12 -13.12 20.21
C GLU A 159 -2.73 -12.12 19.21
N ALA A 160 -3.55 -12.59 18.26
CA ALA A 160 -4.32 -11.72 17.36
C ALA A 160 -5.42 -10.94 18.08
N GLU A 161 -6.12 -11.54 19.06
CA GLU A 161 -7.12 -10.85 19.89
C GLU A 161 -6.48 -9.89 20.91
N ALA A 162 -5.33 -10.24 21.50
CA ALA A 162 -4.57 -9.34 22.36
C ALA A 162 -3.94 -8.14 21.61
N LEU A 163 -3.60 -8.32 20.32
CA LEU A 163 -3.16 -7.24 19.42
C LEU A 163 -4.33 -6.45 18.82
N ALA A 164 -5.54 -7.02 18.78
CA ALA A 164 -6.74 -6.35 18.25
C ALA A 164 -7.25 -5.24 19.19
N GLU A 165 -7.01 -5.37 20.50
CA GLU A 165 -7.44 -4.40 21.50
C GLU A 165 -6.62 -3.10 21.47
N ASP A 166 -5.38 -3.15 20.94
CA ASP A 166 -4.50 -1.99 20.79
C ASP A 166 -4.37 -1.49 19.32
N GLN A 167 -4.72 -2.30 18.31
CA GLN A 167 -4.66 -1.91 16.89
C GLN A 167 -5.96 -2.25 16.12
N PRO A 168 -6.99 -1.38 16.15
CA PRO A 168 -8.27 -1.55 15.43
C PRO A 168 -8.16 -1.40 13.89
N ILE A 169 -6.96 -1.59 13.35
CA ILE A 169 -6.59 -1.46 11.94
C ILE A 169 -6.61 -2.83 11.28
N TYR A 170 -6.35 -3.86 12.07
CA TYR A 170 -6.40 -5.22 11.63
C TYR A 170 -7.82 -5.81 11.75
N ASN A 171 -8.87 -5.15 11.28
CA ASN A 171 -10.19 -5.80 11.18
C ASN A 171 -10.84 -5.67 9.79
N ALA A 172 -10.27 -4.83 8.91
CA ALA A 172 -10.76 -4.72 7.54
C ALA A 172 -10.38 -5.96 6.71
N PRO A 173 -11.23 -6.37 5.74
CA PRO A 173 -10.96 -7.48 4.84
C PRO A 173 -9.81 -7.19 3.86
N TYR A 174 -9.54 -5.91 3.60
CA TYR A 174 -8.41 -5.49 2.79
C TYR A 174 -7.73 -4.28 3.44
N THR A 175 -6.45 -4.43 3.78
CA THR A 175 -5.66 -3.39 4.45
C THR A 175 -4.34 -3.21 3.72
N LEU A 176 -3.94 -1.96 3.51
CA LEU A 176 -2.67 -1.62 2.89
C LEU A 176 -1.70 -1.11 3.95
N ILE A 177 -0.48 -1.65 3.94
CA ILE A 177 0.62 -1.19 4.78
C ILE A 177 1.56 -0.33 3.94
N GLY A 178 1.74 0.92 4.38
CA GLY A 178 2.58 1.90 3.72
C GLY A 178 3.89 2.19 4.45
N SER A 179 4.81 2.87 3.78
CA SER A 179 6.06 3.38 4.35
C SER A 179 6.43 4.75 3.76
N ILE A 180 7.12 5.57 4.56
CA ILE A 180 7.61 6.90 4.18
C ILE A 180 9.13 7.06 4.41
N VAL A 181 9.87 5.96 4.47
CA VAL A 181 11.31 5.98 4.79
C VAL A 181 12.16 6.58 3.66
N ALA A 182 11.77 6.33 2.40
CA ALA A 182 12.53 6.74 1.23
C ALA A 182 12.43 8.25 0.96
N ASP A 183 13.44 8.81 0.29
CA ASP A 183 13.45 10.21 -0.13
C ASP A 183 12.28 10.53 -1.05
N GLY A 184 11.72 11.73 -0.91
CA GLY A 184 10.54 12.15 -1.66
C GLY A 184 9.21 11.61 -1.14
N LEU A 185 9.20 10.76 -0.10
CA LEU A 185 8.00 10.31 0.62
C LEU A 185 7.74 11.13 1.90
N GLY A 186 6.58 10.99 2.50
CA GLY A 186 6.15 11.81 3.64
C GLY A 186 5.27 12.98 3.21
N VAL A 187 5.16 14.01 4.05
CA VAL A 187 4.23 15.11 3.78
C VAL A 187 4.70 15.89 2.56
N THR A 188 3.78 16.24 1.66
CA THR A 188 4.13 16.89 0.39
C THR A 188 4.83 18.23 0.58
N CYS A 189 4.52 18.97 1.65
CA CYS A 189 5.14 20.27 1.93
C CYS A 189 6.61 20.19 2.36
N TRP A 190 7.14 18.99 2.65
CA TRP A 190 8.57 18.80 2.95
C TRP A 190 9.43 18.88 1.69
N TRP A 191 8.82 18.67 0.52
CA TRP A 191 9.51 18.53 -0.75
C TRP A 191 9.20 19.74 -1.62
N VAL A 192 10.23 20.36 -2.15
CA VAL A 192 10.08 21.39 -3.19
C VAL A 192 9.64 20.68 -4.48
N ASN A 193 8.54 21.14 -5.09
CA ASN A 193 8.10 20.70 -6.41
C ASN A 193 8.87 21.42 -7.52
#